data_AF-A0AAJ5RJU2-F1
#
_entry.id   AF-A0AAJ5RJU2-F1
#
_cell.length_a   1.000
_cell.length_b   1.000
_cell.length_c   1.000
_cell.angle_alpha   90.00
_cell.angle_beta   90.00
_cell.angle_gamma   90.00
#
_symmetry.space_group_name_H-M   'P 1'
#
loop_
_entity.id
_entity.type
_entity.pdbx_description
1 polymer ?
#
loop_
_entity_poly.entity_id
_entity_poly.type
_entity_poly.pdbx_seq_one_letter_code
_entity_poly.pdbx_strand_id
1 'polypeptide(L)'
;MFGIFKEPEKIIDTYEQVHVILKSLLTYELKELPHRYEFWYRVAIRQEELRTLQAEHRAKISMSSAVGRFHQVQYEVMTQKLAKLERVADIYKLFCIEDEREALNHRLYFHQNNIAILYDHIQHKELYTYCDAAQQQFWEAVRDDILHAIAHLD
;
A
#
# COMPACT_ATOMS: atom_id res chain seq x y z
N MET A 1 26.62 31.47 -24.44
CA MET A 1 25.21 31.05 -24.49
C MET A 1 25.20 29.56 -24.18
N PHE A 2 25.10 29.18 -22.91
CA PHE A 2 25.08 27.77 -22.50
C PHE A 2 23.66 27.24 -22.73
N GLY A 3 23.50 26.38 -23.73
CA GLY A 3 22.27 25.63 -23.93
C GLY A 3 22.08 24.69 -22.75
N ILE A 4 21.06 24.97 -21.94
CA ILE A 4 20.58 24.04 -20.92
C ILE A 4 19.97 22.88 -21.69
N PHE A 5 20.72 21.80 -21.88
CA PHE A 5 20.14 20.53 -22.27
C PHE A 5 19.18 20.13 -21.15
N LYS A 6 17.88 20.33 -21.36
CA LYS A 6 16.88 19.61 -20.57
C LYS A 6 17.10 18.13 -20.87
N GLU A 7 17.54 17.37 -19.87
CA GLU A 7 17.51 15.92 -19.96
C GLU A 7 16.09 15.50 -20.39
N PRO A 8 15.95 14.56 -21.32
CA PRO A 8 14.64 14.06 -21.70
C PRO A 8 13.96 13.53 -20.45
N GLU A 9 12.76 14.03 -20.18
CA GLU A 9 11.94 13.61 -19.06
C GLU A 9 11.78 12.09 -19.14
N LYS A 10 12.31 11.35 -18.16
CA LYS A 10 12.26 9.89 -18.14
C LYS A 10 10.78 9.50 -18.17
N ILE A 11 10.33 8.88 -19.25
CA ILE A 11 8.98 8.32 -19.33
C ILE A 11 8.97 7.10 -18.41
N ILE A 12 8.35 7.25 -17.24
CA ILE A 12 8.15 6.18 -16.27
C ILE A 12 6.96 5.35 -16.75
N ASP A 13 7.18 4.06 -17.03
CA ASP A 13 6.12 3.16 -17.46
C ASP A 13 5.20 2.74 -16.31
N THR A 14 4.10 2.07 -16.65
CA THR A 14 3.07 1.67 -15.68
C THR A 14 3.63 0.74 -14.61
N TYR A 15 4.55 -0.16 -14.97
CA TYR A 15 5.26 -1.03 -14.02
C TYR A 15 5.99 -0.23 -12.96
N GLU A 16 6.82 0.74 -13.37
CA GLU A 16 7.62 1.54 -12.45
C GLU A 16 6.74 2.47 -11.60
N GLN A 17 5.64 2.99 -12.16
CA GLN A 17 4.62 3.74 -11.40
C GLN A 17 3.98 2.89 -10.30
N VAL A 18 3.49 1.68 -10.63
CA VAL A 18 2.89 0.76 -9.64
C VAL A 18 3.90 0.34 -8.58
N HIS A 19 5.13 0.02 -8.98
CA HIS A 19 6.21 -0.30 -8.05
C HIS A 19 6.42 0.82 -7.03
N VAL A 20 6.47 2.08 -7.47
CA VAL A 20 6.60 3.23 -6.57
C VAL A 20 5.37 3.41 -5.69
N ILE A 21 4.15 3.26 -6.21
CA ILE A 21 2.91 3.34 -5.44
C ILE A 21 2.91 2.31 -4.31
N LEU A 22 3.16 1.03 -4.63
CA LEU A 22 3.17 -0.07 -3.67
C LEU A 22 4.26 0.10 -2.62
N LYS A 23 5.47 0.48 -3.03
CA LYS A 23 6.58 0.77 -2.11
C LYS A 23 6.24 1.90 -1.15
N SER A 24 5.62 2.97 -1.66
CA SER A 24 5.26 4.14 -0.86
C SER A 24 4.16 3.82 0.15
N LEU A 25 3.16 3.05 -0.27
CA LEU A 25 2.10 2.53 0.59
C LEU A 25 2.67 1.63 1.70
N LEU A 26 3.49 0.64 1.35
CA LEU A 26 4.13 -0.22 2.35
C LEU A 26 5.03 0.59 3.29
N THR A 27 5.77 1.57 2.78
CA THR A 27 6.58 2.45 3.63
C THR A 27 5.73 3.21 4.64
N TYR A 28 4.55 3.66 4.24
CA TYR A 28 3.58 4.27 5.15
C TYR A 28 3.04 3.29 6.21
N GLU A 29 2.64 2.07 5.81
CA GLU A 29 2.16 1.05 6.75
C GLU A 29 3.20 0.68 7.81
N LEU A 30 4.48 0.81 7.46
CA LEU A 30 5.62 0.47 8.31
C LEU A 30 6.19 1.68 9.06
N LYS A 31 5.59 2.87 8.97
CA LYS A 31 6.16 4.14 9.46
C LYS A 31 6.55 4.14 10.94
N GLU A 32 5.90 3.31 11.75
CA GLU A 32 6.14 3.19 13.19
C GLU A 32 7.28 2.22 13.53
N LEU A 33 7.70 1.39 12.56
CA LEU A 33 8.77 0.41 12.75
C LEU A 33 10.15 1.03 12.48
N PRO A 34 11.18 0.67 13.27
CA PRO A 34 12.53 1.22 13.09
C PRO A 34 13.11 1.01 11.68
N HIS A 35 13.60 2.08 11.07
CA HIS A 35 14.22 2.05 9.73
C HIS A 35 15.51 1.21 9.63
N ARG A 36 16.15 0.89 10.77
CA ARG A 36 17.32 0.00 10.82
C ARG A 36 16.99 -1.46 10.48
N TYR A 37 15.72 -1.84 10.58
CA TYR A 37 15.26 -3.16 10.20
C TYR A 37 15.11 -3.24 8.70
N GLU A 38 15.51 -4.39 8.14
CA GLU A 38 15.32 -4.69 6.72
C GLU A 38 13.81 -4.60 6.35
N PHE A 39 13.52 -4.20 5.11
CA PHE A 39 12.17 -3.90 4.65
C PHE A 39 11.21 -5.09 4.81
N TRP A 40 11.56 -6.26 4.29
CA TRP A 40 10.72 -7.46 4.40
C TRP A 40 10.60 -7.96 5.84
N TYR A 41 11.63 -7.78 6.66
CA TYR A 41 11.53 -8.03 8.09
C TYR A 41 10.51 -7.10 8.78
N ARG A 42 10.46 -5.82 8.41
CA ARG A 42 9.42 -4.90 8.90
C ARG A 42 8.02 -5.30 8.44
N VAL A 43 7.86 -5.73 7.17
CA VAL A 43 6.60 -6.26 6.65
C VAL A 43 6.13 -7.45 7.50
N ALA A 44 7.02 -8.40 7.78
CA ALA A 44 6.71 -9.57 8.60
C ALA A 44 6.29 -9.19 10.02
N ILE A 45 6.99 -8.24 10.67
CA ILE A 45 6.61 -7.73 11.99
C ILE A 45 5.20 -7.13 11.94
N ARG A 46 4.91 -6.25 10.99
CA ARG A 46 3.59 -5.59 10.91
C ARG A 46 2.45 -6.58 10.63
N GLN A 47 2.69 -7.61 9.83
CA GLN A 47 1.71 -8.69 9.64
C GLN A 47 1.47 -9.47 10.94
N GLU A 48 2.52 -9.77 11.70
CA GLU A 48 2.40 -10.50 12.97
C GLU A 48 1.71 -9.68 14.06
N GLU A 49 1.98 -8.37 14.12
CA GLU A 49 1.27 -7.42 15.00
C GLU A 49 -0.25 -7.46 14.72
N LEU A 50 -0.64 -7.42 13.45
CA LEU A 50 -2.05 -7.50 13.05
C LEU A 50 -2.68 -8.85 13.37
N ARG A 51 -1.97 -9.98 13.15
CA ARG A 51 -2.44 -11.33 13.51
C ARG A 51 -2.65 -11.47 15.02
N THR A 52 -1.71 -10.96 15.81
CA THR A 52 -1.80 -10.98 17.28
C THR A 52 -3.00 -10.17 17.77
N LEU A 53 -3.16 -8.93 17.30
CA LEU A 53 -4.29 -8.08 17.66
C LEU A 53 -5.62 -8.71 17.22
N GLN A 54 -5.68 -9.25 16.00
CA GLN A 54 -6.86 -9.95 15.50
C GLN A 54 -7.26 -11.12 16.43
N ALA A 55 -6.30 -11.96 16.83
CA ALA A 55 -6.54 -13.07 17.74
C ALA A 55 -7.03 -12.60 19.12
N GLU A 56 -6.43 -11.53 19.66
CA GLU A 56 -6.86 -10.93 20.92
C GLU A 56 -8.29 -10.38 20.87
N HIS A 57 -8.65 -9.66 19.80
CA HIS A 57 -10.00 -9.16 19.62
C HIS A 57 -11.00 -10.31 19.52
N ARG A 58 -10.69 -11.34 18.72
CA ARG A 58 -11.54 -12.53 18.57
C ARG A 58 -11.84 -13.21 19.91
N ALA A 59 -10.83 -13.36 20.76
CA ALA A 59 -10.98 -14.01 22.07
C ALA A 59 -11.88 -13.21 23.04
N LYS A 60 -12.06 -11.90 22.82
CA LYS A 60 -12.79 -10.98 23.70
C LYS A 60 -14.19 -10.60 23.14
N ILE A 61 -14.61 -11.18 22.01
CA ILE A 61 -15.93 -10.93 21.42
C ILE A 61 -17.03 -11.37 22.39
N SER A 62 -18.00 -10.48 22.62
CA SER A 62 -19.22 -10.80 23.35
C SER A 62 -20.37 -9.90 22.92
N MET A 63 -21.54 -10.48 22.65
CA MET A 63 -22.74 -9.71 22.28
C MET A 63 -23.44 -9.09 23.50
N SER A 64 -23.13 -9.53 24.71
CA SER A 64 -23.79 -9.09 25.94
C SER A 64 -23.33 -7.73 26.45
N SER A 65 -22.21 -7.19 25.94
CA SER A 65 -21.68 -5.89 26.37
C SER A 65 -21.26 -5.02 25.18
N ALA A 66 -21.26 -3.71 25.39
CA ALA A 66 -20.76 -2.77 24.38
C ALA A 66 -19.26 -3.00 24.08
N VAL A 67 -18.46 -3.32 25.10
CA VAL A 67 -17.03 -3.64 24.94
C VAL A 67 -16.83 -4.92 24.12
N GLY A 68 -17.66 -5.95 24.34
CA GLY A 68 -17.59 -7.17 23.55
C GLY A 68 -17.94 -6.96 22.08
N ARG A 69 -18.92 -6.08 21.77
CA ARG A 69 -19.24 -5.67 20.39
C ARG A 69 -18.13 -4.81 19.77
N PHE A 70 -17.47 -3.97 20.57
CA PHE A 70 -16.27 -3.25 20.12
C PHE A 70 -15.19 -4.23 19.66
N HIS A 71 -14.93 -5.31 20.41
CA HIS A 71 -13.96 -6.33 19.98
C HIS A 71 -14.37 -7.04 18.68
N GLN A 72 -15.67 -7.24 18.43
CA GLN A 72 -16.14 -7.76 17.15
C GLN A 72 -15.80 -6.82 15.99
N VAL A 73 -16.15 -5.53 16.12
CA VAL A 73 -15.86 -4.53 15.09
C VAL A 73 -14.36 -4.45 14.83
N GLN A 74 -13.53 -4.42 15.87
CA GLN A 74 -12.08 -4.37 15.70
C GLN A 74 -11.51 -5.65 15.12
N TYR A 75 -12.06 -6.83 15.44
CA TYR A 75 -11.67 -8.08 14.79
C TYR A 75 -11.90 -8.03 13.28
N GLU A 76 -13.06 -7.53 12.83
CA GLU A 76 -13.38 -7.36 11.42
C GLU A 76 -12.43 -6.36 10.74
N VAL A 77 -12.16 -5.22 11.38
CA VAL A 77 -11.21 -4.22 10.88
C VAL A 77 -9.79 -4.81 10.76
N MET A 78 -9.30 -5.52 11.78
CA MET A 78 -7.97 -6.13 11.75
C MET A 78 -7.87 -7.21 10.67
N THR A 79 -8.94 -8.00 10.48
CA THR A 79 -9.02 -9.02 9.43
C THR A 79 -8.86 -8.40 8.05
N GLN A 80 -9.58 -7.31 7.77
CA GLN A 80 -9.48 -6.59 6.51
C GLN A 80 -8.11 -5.93 6.33
N LYS A 81 -7.57 -5.30 7.37
CA LYS A 81 -6.24 -4.66 7.34
C LYS A 81 -5.14 -5.67 7.04
N LEU A 82 -5.17 -6.83 7.68
CA LEU A 82 -4.20 -7.91 7.46
C LEU A 82 -4.28 -8.42 6.02
N ALA A 83 -5.47 -8.78 5.54
CA ALA A 83 -5.66 -9.30 4.18
C ALA A 83 -5.19 -8.29 3.12
N LYS A 84 -5.51 -7.00 3.29
CA LYS A 84 -5.04 -5.95 2.37
C LYS A 84 -3.52 -5.78 2.44
N LEU A 85 -2.90 -5.84 3.62
CA LEU A 85 -1.44 -5.73 3.76
C LEU A 85 -0.71 -6.92 3.11
N GLU A 86 -1.19 -8.14 3.34
CA GLU A 86 -0.68 -9.36 2.71
C GLU A 86 -0.77 -9.24 1.18
N ARG A 87 -1.92 -8.84 0.66
CA ARG A 87 -2.14 -8.63 -0.78
C ARG A 87 -1.16 -7.62 -1.39
N VAL A 88 -1.02 -6.44 -0.76
CA VAL A 88 -0.08 -5.40 -1.22
C VAL A 88 1.36 -5.90 -1.19
N ALA A 89 1.76 -6.60 -0.12
CA ALA A 89 3.11 -7.14 0.02
C ALA A 89 3.41 -8.20 -1.05
N ASP A 90 2.47 -9.09 -1.33
CA ASP A 90 2.65 -10.16 -2.31
C ASP A 90 2.71 -9.63 -3.74
N ILE A 91 1.84 -8.67 -4.11
CA ILE A 91 1.97 -8.01 -5.41
C ILE A 91 3.27 -7.22 -5.49
N TYR A 92 3.67 -6.50 -4.44
CA TYR A 92 4.94 -5.77 -4.47
C TYR A 92 6.15 -6.67 -4.73
N LYS A 93 6.16 -7.92 -4.25
CA LYS A 93 7.21 -8.90 -4.59
C LYS A 93 7.26 -9.18 -6.10
N LEU A 94 6.12 -9.28 -6.79
CA LEU A 94 6.07 -9.46 -8.24
C LEU A 94 6.72 -8.28 -8.97
N PHE A 95 6.47 -7.05 -8.49
CA PHE A 95 7.08 -5.84 -9.03
C PHE A 95 8.54 -5.62 -8.61
N CYS A 96 9.12 -6.53 -7.82
CA CYS A 96 10.57 -6.57 -7.58
C CYS A 96 11.30 -7.49 -8.57
N ILE A 97 10.59 -8.17 -9.47
CA ILE A 97 11.14 -9.08 -10.48
C ILE A 97 11.11 -8.38 -11.83
N GLU A 98 12.26 -7.82 -12.24
CA GLU A 98 12.34 -7.02 -13.47
C GLU A 98 11.95 -7.81 -14.73
N ASP A 99 12.19 -9.12 -14.74
CA ASP A 99 11.82 -10.01 -15.86
C ASP A 99 10.30 -10.06 -16.09
N GLU A 100 9.48 -9.72 -15.09
CA GLU A 100 8.02 -9.67 -15.20
C GLU A 100 7.51 -8.34 -15.77
N ARG A 101 8.38 -7.33 -15.97
CA ARG A 101 7.99 -5.96 -16.33
C ARG A 101 7.13 -5.87 -17.58
N GLU A 102 7.52 -6.57 -18.65
CA GLU A 102 6.77 -6.54 -19.92
C GLU A 102 5.38 -7.17 -19.75
N ALA A 103 5.30 -8.34 -19.10
CA ALA A 103 4.05 -9.03 -18.85
C ALA A 103 3.11 -8.20 -17.96
N LEU A 104 3.65 -7.57 -16.91
CA LEU A 104 2.90 -6.71 -16.00
C LEU A 104 2.40 -5.44 -16.70
N ASN A 105 3.24 -4.76 -17.49
CA ASN A 105 2.82 -3.61 -18.30
C ASN A 105 1.66 -3.98 -19.24
N HIS A 106 1.75 -5.13 -19.93
CA HIS A 106 0.67 -5.62 -20.79
C HIS A 106 -0.63 -5.85 -20.00
N ARG A 107 -0.56 -6.52 -18.84
CA ARG A 107 -1.72 -6.77 -17.97
C ARG A 107 -2.34 -5.49 -17.40
N LEU A 108 -1.56 -4.43 -17.24
CA LEU A 108 -1.99 -3.15 -16.66
C LEU A 108 -2.40 -2.11 -17.70
N TYR A 109 -2.33 -2.42 -18.98
CA TYR A 109 -2.55 -1.47 -20.07
C TYR A 109 -3.87 -0.69 -19.93
N PHE A 110 -4.97 -1.35 -19.54
CA PHE A 110 -6.26 -0.70 -19.36
C PHE A 110 -6.39 0.13 -18.08
N HIS A 111 -5.47 -0.03 -17.14
CA HIS A 111 -5.43 0.71 -15.87
C HIS A 111 -4.39 1.83 -15.87
N GLN A 112 -3.59 1.98 -16.93
CA GLN A 112 -2.46 2.91 -17.00
C GLN A 112 -2.83 4.36 -16.66
N ASN A 113 -4.01 4.84 -17.08
CA ASN A 113 -4.44 6.21 -16.81
C ASN A 113 -4.76 6.42 -15.32
N ASN A 114 -5.45 5.47 -14.70
CA ASN A 114 -5.78 5.54 -13.28
C ASN A 114 -4.51 5.41 -12.42
N ILE A 115 -3.58 4.55 -12.84
CA ILE A 115 -2.28 4.38 -12.18
C ILE A 115 -1.46 5.67 -12.29
N ALA A 116 -1.44 6.32 -13.45
CA ALA A 116 -0.73 7.59 -13.64
C ALA A 116 -1.30 8.70 -12.75
N ILE A 117 -2.62 8.81 -12.64
CA ILE A 117 -3.29 9.76 -11.73
C ILE A 117 -2.91 9.47 -10.28
N LEU A 118 -2.97 8.20 -9.86
CA LEU A 118 -2.62 7.80 -8.51
C LEU A 118 -1.14 8.07 -8.19
N TYR A 119 -0.26 7.78 -9.14
CA TYR A 119 1.17 8.05 -9.05
C TYR A 119 1.42 9.54 -8.86
N ASP A 120 0.78 10.40 -9.65
CA ASP A 120 0.88 11.85 -9.56
C ASP A 120 0.47 12.37 -8.16
N HIS A 121 -0.66 11.89 -7.62
CA HIS A 121 -1.09 12.23 -6.27
C HIS A 121 -0.06 11.85 -5.19
N ILE A 122 0.64 10.72 -5.35
CA ILE A 122 1.68 10.30 -4.41
C ILE A 122 2.94 11.16 -4.55
N GLN A 123 3.38 11.48 -5.78
CA GLN A 123 4.54 12.35 -6.00
C GLN A 123 4.34 13.75 -5.42
N HIS A 124 3.12 14.27 -5.55
CA HIS A 124 2.77 15.61 -5.08
C HIS A 124 2.28 15.65 -3.62
N LYS A 125 2.23 14.51 -2.92
CA LYS A 125 1.77 14.44 -1.52
C LYS A 125 2.53 15.40 -0.60
N GLU A 126 3.84 15.54 -0.79
CA GLU A 126 4.68 16.40 0.07
C GLU A 126 4.35 17.89 -0.06
N LEU A 127 3.59 18.29 -1.09
CA LEU A 127 3.06 19.65 -1.22
C LEU A 127 1.92 19.95 -0.25
N TYR A 128 1.41 18.93 0.46
CA TYR A 128 0.31 19.05 1.42
C TYR A 128 0.73 18.59 2.81
N THR A 129 0.51 19.45 3.82
CA THR A 129 0.67 19.06 5.23
C THR A 129 -0.66 18.56 5.78
N TYR A 130 -0.90 17.25 5.63
CA TYR A 130 -2.07 16.61 6.24
C TYR A 130 -1.89 16.39 7.74
N CYS A 131 -2.97 16.53 8.51
CA CYS A 131 -3.01 15.96 9.85
C CYS A 131 -3.06 14.42 9.77
N ASP A 132 -2.75 13.74 10.87
CA ASP A 132 -2.63 12.26 10.89
C ASP A 132 -3.89 11.55 10.37
N ALA A 133 -5.08 12.06 10.73
CA ALA A 133 -6.36 11.49 10.28
C ALA A 133 -6.54 11.62 8.77
N ALA A 134 -6.28 12.80 8.20
CA ALA A 134 -6.35 13.01 6.76
C ALA A 134 -5.29 12.20 6.02
N GLN A 135 -4.09 12.07 6.61
CA GLN A 135 -3.02 11.24 6.04
C GLN A 135 -3.41 9.76 6.01
N GLN A 136 -4.05 9.25 7.07
CA GLN A 136 -4.57 7.88 7.09
C GLN A 136 -5.62 7.67 6.00
N GLN A 137 -6.60 8.57 5.90
CA GLN A 137 -7.66 8.50 4.89
C GLN A 137 -7.09 8.54 3.46
N PHE A 138 -6.08 9.38 3.20
CA PHE A 138 -5.38 9.41 1.93
C PHE A 138 -4.78 8.05 1.57
N TRP A 139 -4.06 7.43 2.50
CA TRP A 139 -3.43 6.13 2.24
C TRP A 139 -4.43 4.97 2.17
N GLU A 140 -5.56 5.06 2.86
CA GLU A 140 -6.68 4.12 2.70
C GLU A 140 -7.27 4.23 1.28
N ALA A 141 -7.48 5.45 0.76
CA ALA A 141 -7.94 5.67 -0.60
C ALA A 141 -6.92 5.16 -1.65
N VAL A 142 -5.64 5.49 -1.48
CA VAL A 142 -4.56 5.00 -2.37
C VAL A 142 -4.53 3.47 -2.40
N ARG A 143 -4.67 2.83 -1.23
CA ARG A 143 -4.69 1.37 -1.10
C ARG A 143 -5.87 0.77 -1.85
N ASP A 144 -7.06 1.33 -1.69
CA ASP A 144 -8.26 0.79 -2.32
C ASP A 144 -8.22 0.95 -3.84
N ASP A 145 -7.74 2.09 -4.34
CA ASP A 145 -7.57 2.33 -5.78
C ASP A 145 -6.52 1.41 -6.40
N ILE A 146 -5.35 1.24 -5.77
CA ILE A 146 -4.31 0.37 -6.32
C ILE A 146 -4.72 -1.10 -6.26
N LEU A 147 -5.35 -1.55 -5.16
CA LEU A 147 -5.83 -2.92 -5.05
C LEU A 147 -6.91 -3.23 -6.09
N HIS A 148 -7.76 -2.25 -6.43
CA HIS A 148 -8.71 -2.39 -7.53
C HIS A 148 -8.01 -2.51 -8.89
N ALA A 149 -6.99 -1.67 -9.14
CA ALA A 149 -6.25 -1.68 -10.41
C ALA A 149 -5.41 -2.95 -10.63
N ILE A 150 -5.00 -3.63 -9.55
CA ILE A 150 -4.16 -4.84 -9.61
C ILE A 150 -4.92 -6.12 -9.26
N ALA A 151 -6.25 -6.07 -9.14
CA ALA A 151 -7.04 -7.19 -8.63
C ALA A 151 -6.87 -8.48 -9.44
N HIS A 152 -6.69 -8.37 -10.76
CA HIS A 152 -6.49 -9.48 -11.70
C HIS A 152 -5.03 -9.94 -11.82
N LEU A 153 -4.13 -9.41 -10.99
CA LEU A 153 -2.70 -9.79 -11.03
C LEU A 153 -2.37 -11.10 -10.30
N ASP A 154 -3.36 -11.69 -9.59
CA ASP A 154 -3.31 -13.05 -9.04
C ASP A 154 -3.14 -14.15 -10.09
#